data_AF-A0A963H4T9-F1
#
_entry.id   AF-A0A963H4T9-F1
#
_cell.length_a   1.000
_cell.length_b   1.000
_cell.length_c   1.000
_cell.angle_alpha   90.00
_cell.angle_beta   90.00
_cell.angle_gamma   90.00
#
_symmetry.space_group_name_H-M   'P 1'
#
loop_
_entity.id
_entity.type
_entity.pdbx_description
1 polymer ?
#
loop_
_entity_poly.entity_id
_entity_poly.type
_entity_poly.pdbx_seq_one_letter_code
_entity_poly.pdbx_strand_id
1 'polypeptide(L)'
;MTIRFVEACRLPNRIGEFMLHGFEDDATGVEHLALTHGEVGHGDAVLARIHSECLTGDGLFSERCDCGYQLEAAMRRIVAEGRGVILYLR
;
A
#
# COMPACT_ATOMS: atom_id res chain seq x y z
N MET A 1 1.88 -17.81 11.31
CA MET A 1 1.84 -16.34 11.32
C MET A 1 0.48 -15.97 10.81
N THR A 2 -0.35 -15.39 11.68
CA THR A 2 -1.74 -15.06 11.37
C THR A 2 -1.81 -13.55 11.32
N ILE A 3 -2.33 -13.02 10.21
CA ILE A 3 -2.52 -11.58 10.05
C ILE A 3 -4.01 -11.31 10.23
N ARG A 4 -4.33 -10.39 11.14
CA ARG A 4 -5.69 -10.00 11.48
C ARG A 4 -6.02 -8.64 10.87
N PHE A 5 -7.13 -8.57 10.15
CA PHE A 5 -7.70 -7.30 9.71
C PHE A 5 -8.17 -6.49 10.92
N VAL A 6 -7.83 -5.20 10.95
CA VAL A 6 -8.18 -4.28 12.04
C VAL A 6 -9.30 -3.35 11.60
N GLU A 7 -9.04 -2.48 10.64
CA GLU A 7 -9.99 -1.49 10.15
C GLU A 7 -9.61 -0.99 8.76
N ALA A 8 -10.53 -0.31 8.07
CA ALA A 8 -10.26 0.32 6.78
C ALA A 8 -10.83 1.74 6.73
N CYS A 9 -10.14 2.63 6.02
CA CYS A 9 -10.57 4.01 5.83
C CYS A 9 -10.23 4.52 4.41
N ARG A 10 -10.85 5.63 4.01
CA ARG A 10 -10.53 6.32 2.75
C ARG A 10 -9.26 7.14 2.92
N LEU A 11 -8.35 7.02 1.96
CA LEU A 11 -7.12 7.80 1.84
C LEU A 11 -7.12 8.54 0.49
N PRO A 12 -7.80 9.70 0.39
CA PRO A 12 -7.68 10.57 -0.77
C PRO A 12 -6.31 11.26 -0.76
N ASN A 13 -5.62 11.31 -1.90
CA ASN A 13 -4.37 12.05 -2.04
C ASN A 13 -4.21 12.63 -3.46
N ARG A 14 -3.08 13.28 -3.72
CA ARG A 14 -2.77 13.94 -5.02
C ARG A 14 -2.67 12.99 -6.22
N ILE A 15 -2.48 11.70 -5.98
CA ILE A 15 -2.30 10.67 -7.02
C ILE A 15 -3.65 10.03 -7.36
N GLY A 16 -4.50 9.82 -6.38
CA GLY A 16 -5.85 9.27 -6.55
C GLY A 16 -6.53 8.96 -5.23
N GLU A 17 -7.70 8.34 -5.33
CA GLU A 17 -8.44 7.83 -4.16
C GLU A 17 -8.05 6.39 -3.86
N PHE A 18 -7.67 6.11 -2.61
CA PHE A 18 -7.37 4.76 -2.15
C PHE A 18 -8.24 4.39 -0.96
N MET A 19 -8.46 3.10 -0.77
CA MET A 19 -8.88 2.52 0.51
C MET A 19 -7.64 1.96 1.21
N LEU A 20 -7.38 2.43 2.43
CA LEU A 20 -6.32 1.96 3.30
C LEU A 20 -6.89 0.91 4.25
N HIS A 21 -6.32 -0.28 4.25
CA HIS A 21 -6.70 -1.41 5.10
C HIS A 21 -5.57 -1.68 6.09
N GLY A 22 -5.88 -1.68 7.37
CA GLY A 22 -4.96 -1.99 8.45
C GLY A 22 -4.99 -3.47 8.82
N PHE A 23 -3.80 -4.04 9.02
CA PHE A 23 -3.60 -5.41 9.42
C PHE A 23 -2.59 -5.48 10.56
N GLU A 24 -2.76 -6.42 11.47
CA GLU A 24 -1.85 -6.67 12.59
C GLU A 24 -1.38 -8.12 12.55
N ASP A 25 -0.08 -8.35 12.68
CA ASP A 25 0.46 -9.69 12.90
C ASP A 25 0.27 -10.10 14.36
N ASP A 26 -0.57 -11.11 14.60
CA ASP A 26 -0.92 -11.57 15.95
C ASP A 26 0.31 -12.07 16.74
N ALA A 27 1.39 -12.45 16.06
CA ALA A 27 2.61 -12.94 16.71
C ALA A 27 3.56 -11.82 17.17
N THR A 28 3.60 -10.71 16.45
CA THR A 28 4.58 -9.63 16.67
C THR A 28 3.95 -8.31 17.10
N GLY A 29 2.65 -8.14 16.88
CA GLY A 29 1.95 -6.86 17.05
C GLY A 29 2.33 -5.82 15.98
N VAL A 30 3.10 -6.20 14.95
CA VAL A 30 3.47 -5.28 13.87
C VAL A 30 2.25 -5.02 12.99
N GLU A 31 2.03 -3.75 12.70
CA GLU A 31 0.96 -3.32 11.81
C GLU A 31 1.46 -3.20 10.37
N HIS A 32 0.75 -3.81 9.42
CA HIS A 32 0.96 -3.66 7.99
C HIS A 32 -0.24 -2.96 7.36
N LEU A 33 -0.04 -2.38 6.18
CA LEU A 33 -1.10 -1.69 5.45
C LEU A 33 -1.28 -2.28 4.05
N ALA A 34 -2.52 -2.29 3.56
CA ALA A 34 -2.79 -2.47 2.14
C ALA A 34 -3.52 -1.23 1.59
N LEU A 35 -3.00 -0.65 0.51
CA LEU A 35 -3.65 0.43 -0.22
C LEU A 35 -4.30 -0.17 -1.46
N THR A 36 -5.62 -0.09 -1.56
CA THR A 36 -6.37 -0.59 -2.72
C THR A 36 -6.96 0.58 -3.52
N HIS A 37 -6.97 0.44 -4.84
CA HIS A 37 -7.66 1.33 -5.77
C HIS A 37 -8.57 0.49 -6.65
N GLY A 38 -9.78 0.98 -6.92
CA GLY A 38 -10.80 0.23 -7.65
C GLY A 38 -11.28 -1.01 -6.88
N GLU A 39 -11.95 -1.91 -7.60
CA GLU A 39 -12.56 -3.12 -7.02
C GLU A 39 -11.64 -4.33 -7.19
N VAL A 40 -11.16 -4.91 -6.09
CA VAL A 40 -10.17 -6.01 -6.11
C VAL A 40 -10.76 -7.42 -5.89
N GLY A 41 -12.07 -7.52 -5.59
CA GLY A 41 -12.71 -8.75 -5.08
C GLY A 41 -13.26 -9.77 -6.09
N HIS A 42 -13.23 -9.50 -7.39
CA HIS A 42 -13.95 -10.32 -8.40
C HIS A 42 -13.20 -11.52 -8.97
N GLY A 43 -12.03 -11.87 -8.42
CA GLY A 43 -11.29 -13.07 -8.82
C GLY A 43 -10.40 -12.94 -10.06
N ASP A 44 -10.49 -11.85 -10.84
CA ASP A 44 -9.48 -11.60 -11.88
C ASP A 44 -8.13 -11.21 -11.28
N ALA A 45 -7.08 -11.31 -12.08
CA ALA A 45 -5.75 -10.84 -11.72
C ALA A 45 -5.77 -9.35 -11.34
N VAL A 46 -5.05 -9.01 -10.26
CA VAL A 46 -4.96 -7.66 -9.72
C VAL A 46 -3.52 -7.18 -9.86
N LEU A 47 -3.32 -5.97 -10.39
CA LEU A 47 -2.00 -5.33 -10.37
C LEU A 47 -1.58 -5.09 -8.92
N ALA A 48 -0.50 -5.74 -8.50
CA ALA A 48 -0.03 -5.71 -7.13
C ALA A 48 1.42 -5.19 -7.04
N ARG A 49 1.70 -4.46 -5.95
CA ARG A 49 3.05 -4.08 -5.54
C ARG A 49 3.26 -4.49 -4.09
N ILE A 50 4.39 -5.15 -3.82
CA ILE A 50 4.89 -5.33 -2.46
C ILE A 50 5.94 -4.24 -2.22
N HIS A 51 5.77 -3.49 -1.13
CA HIS A 51 6.63 -2.39 -0.74
C HIS A 51 7.02 -2.54 0.72
N SER A 52 8.31 -2.78 0.97
CA SER A 52 8.85 -2.75 2.33
C SER A 52 8.98 -1.30 2.79
N GLU A 53 8.54 -1.01 4.02
CA GLU A 53 8.58 0.31 4.60
C GLU A 53 10.01 0.90 4.56
N CYS A 54 10.11 2.13 4.05
CA CYS A 54 11.32 2.91 4.17
C CYS A 54 10.96 4.32 4.65
N LEU A 55 10.96 4.52 5.97
CA LEU A 55 10.58 5.81 6.57
C LEU A 55 11.35 7.00 5.94
N THR A 56 12.66 6.83 5.71
CA THR A 56 13.50 7.90 5.17
C THR A 56 13.15 8.24 3.73
N GLY A 57 12.90 7.25 2.88
CA GLY A 57 12.54 7.46 1.48
C GLY A 57 11.08 7.90 1.30
N ASP A 58 10.16 7.23 1.98
CA ASP A 58 8.72 7.37 1.77
C ASP A 58 8.13 8.59 2.52
N GLY A 59 8.63 8.87 3.73
CA GLY A 59 8.11 9.92 4.62
C GLY A 59 9.01 11.14 4.78
N LEU A 60 10.33 10.97 4.69
CA LEU A 60 11.32 12.03 4.93
C LEU A 60 12.07 12.49 3.67
N PHE A 61 11.63 12.08 2.49
CA PHE A 61 12.11 12.55 1.19
C PHE A 61 13.62 12.35 0.97
N SER A 62 14.19 11.29 1.53
CA SER A 62 15.61 10.98 1.35
C SER A 62 15.94 10.66 -0.10
N GLU A 63 16.94 11.35 -0.65
CA GLU A 63 17.49 11.05 -1.98
C GLU A 63 18.58 9.96 -1.95
N ARG A 64 18.87 9.36 -0.79
CA ARG A 64 19.87 8.28 -0.65
C ARG A 64 19.36 6.92 -1.13
N CYS A 65 18.05 6.76 -1.21
CA CYS A 65 17.39 5.62 -1.82
C CYS A 65 16.27 6.12 -2.73
N ASP A 66 15.74 5.23 -3.55
CA ASP A 66 14.65 5.52 -4.46
C ASP A 66 13.29 5.02 -3.95
N CYS A 67 13.19 4.57 -2.70
CA CYS A 67 11.98 3.97 -2.14
C CYS A 67 10.74 4.87 -2.29
N GLY A 68 10.87 6.17 -1.98
CA GLY A 68 9.78 7.13 -2.16
C GLY A 68 9.33 7.26 -3.62
N TYR A 69 10.29 7.31 -4.55
CA TYR A 69 10.00 7.32 -5.99
C TYR A 69 9.33 6.02 -6.46
N GLN A 70 9.76 4.87 -5.94
CA GLN A 70 9.16 3.58 -6.24
C GLN A 70 7.73 3.47 -5.72
N LEU A 71 7.45 3.95 -4.49
CA LEU A 71 6.10 3.98 -3.92
C LEU A 71 5.18 4.88 -4.76
N GLU A 72 5.63 6.10 -5.06
CA GLU A 72 4.85 7.04 -5.88
C GLU A 72 4.57 6.45 -7.28
N ALA A 73 5.58 5.84 -7.91
CA ALA A 73 5.43 5.20 -9.22
C ALA A 73 4.42 4.04 -9.18
N ALA A 74 4.44 3.22 -8.13
CA ALA A 74 3.47 2.14 -7.95
C ALA A 74 2.05 2.67 -7.78
N MET A 75 1.85 3.71 -6.96
CA MET A 75 0.54 4.35 -6.78
C MET A 75 0.00 4.90 -8.10
N ARG A 76 0.84 5.61 -8.87
CA ARG A 76 0.46 6.16 -10.18
C ARG A 76 0.07 5.08 -11.18
N ARG A 77 0.83 3.98 -11.24
CA ARG A 77 0.53 2.85 -12.13
C ARG A 77 -0.78 2.17 -11.77
N ILE A 78 -1.03 1.96 -10.48
CA ILE A 78 -2.28 1.37 -9.99
C ILE A 78 -3.48 2.25 -10.29
N VAL A 79 -3.36 3.57 -10.13
CA VAL A 79 -4.43 4.51 -10.51
C VAL A 79 -4.66 4.50 -12.02
N ALA A 80 -3.59 4.45 -12.83
CA ALA A 80 -3.70 4.39 -14.28
C ALA A 80 -4.35 3.07 -14.77
N GLU A 81 -4.09 1.95 -14.09
CA GLU A 81 -4.74 0.67 -14.35
C GLU A 81 -6.23 0.68 -13.91
N GLY A 82 -6.61 1.58 -13.00
CA GLY A 82 -7.97 1.68 -12.44
C GLY A 82 -8.29 0.60 -11.39
N ARG A 83 -7.42 -0.39 -11.21
CA ARG A 83 -7.56 -1.48 -10.24
C ARG A 83 -6.20 -1.97 -9.76
N GLY A 84 -5.99 -2.02 -8.43
CA GLY A 84 -4.75 -2.57 -7.91
C GLY A 84 -4.59 -2.47 -6.39
N VAL A 85 -3.48 -3.05 -5.90
CA VAL A 85 -3.13 -3.07 -4.48
C VAL A 85 -1.64 -2.81 -4.24
N ILE A 86 -1.30 -2.01 -3.22
CA ILE A 86 0.04 -1.91 -2.66
C ILE A 86 0.01 -2.53 -1.26
N LEU A 87 0.86 -3.52 -1.01
CA LEU A 87 1.12 -4.05 0.32
C LEU A 87 2.31 -3.29 0.91
N TYR A 88 2.05 -2.47 1.92
CA TYR A 88 3.06 -1.70 2.65
C TYR A 88 3.44 -2.47 3.92
N LEU A 89 4.57 -3.17 3.84
CA LEU A 89 5.01 -4.12 4.85
C LEU A 89 6.03 -3.46 5.79
N ARG A 90 5.67 -3.37 7.07
CA ARG A 90 6.54 -2.95 8.17
C ARG A 90 7.29 -4.12 8.78
#